data_AF-A0A1F6Q5V9-F1
#
_entry.id   AF-A0A1F6Q5V9-F1
#
_cell.length_a   1.000
_cell.length_b   1.000
_cell.length_c   1.000
_cell.angle_alpha   90.00
_cell.angle_beta   90.00
_cell.angle_gamma   90.00
#
_symmetry.space_group_name_H-M   'P 1'
#
loop_
_entity.id
_entity.type
_entity.pdbx_description
1 polymer ?
#
loop_
_entity_poly.entity_id
_entity_poly.type
_entity_poly.pdbx_seq_one_letter_code
_entity_poly.pdbx_strand_id
1 'polypeptide(L)'
;MKQNRVNANLPESLAYHVNIMCGEGGFYDSASEYIRDLIRQDLVRIEHEKTERLKAKLVARINRPVSEFIKVDPESAIQEFKQRCRAKRKAK
;
A
#
# COMPACT_ATOMS: atom_id res chain seq x y z
N MET A 1 -6.29 -21.28 8.25
CA MET A 1 -6.35 -20.26 7.17
C MET A 1 -6.65 -20.95 5.86
N LYS A 2 -7.46 -20.34 4.98
CA LYS A 2 -7.79 -20.93 3.68
C LYS A 2 -6.58 -20.80 2.74
N GLN A 3 -6.10 -21.90 2.19
CA GLN A 3 -5.01 -21.90 1.21
C GLN A 3 -5.59 -21.87 -0.20
N ASN A 4 -5.11 -20.95 -1.03
CA ASN A 4 -5.44 -20.88 -2.45
C ASN A 4 -4.17 -21.20 -3.26
N ARG A 5 -4.29 -22.04 -4.29
CA ARG A 5 -3.19 -22.28 -5.25
C ARG A 5 -3.14 -21.16 -6.27
N VAL A 6 -1.92 -20.72 -6.55
CA VAL A 6 -1.60 -19.73 -7.60
C VAL A 6 -0.55 -20.36 -8.50
N ASN A 7 -0.75 -20.30 -9.81
CA ASN A 7 0.24 -20.72 -10.81
C ASN A 7 0.83 -19.47 -11.47
N ALA A 8 2.14 -19.42 -11.65
CA ALA A 8 2.83 -18.29 -12.25
C ALA A 8 3.90 -18.79 -13.23
N ASN A 9 4.02 -18.11 -14.37
CA ASN A 9 5.10 -18.34 -15.33
C ASN A 9 6.21 -17.32 -15.04
N LEU A 10 7.44 -17.81 -14.89
CA LEU A 10 8.60 -16.99 -14.66
C LEU A 10 9.46 -16.91 -15.93
N PRO A 11 10.03 -15.74 -16.27
CA PRO A 11 11.12 -15.65 -17.21
C PRO A 11 12.27 -16.57 -16.80
N GLU A 12 13.02 -17.05 -17.78
CA GLU A 12 14.12 -18.01 -17.57
C GLU A 12 15.12 -17.55 -16.52
N SER A 13 15.50 -16.27 -16.53
CA SER A 13 16.43 -15.69 -15.55
C SER A 13 15.92 -15.77 -14.11
N LEU A 14 14.62 -15.53 -13.90
CA LEU A 14 14.01 -15.63 -12.57
C LEU A 14 13.86 -17.09 -12.15
N ALA A 15 13.47 -17.99 -13.07
CA ALA A 15 13.39 -19.41 -12.79
C ALA A 15 14.75 -20.00 -12.40
N TYR A 16 15.82 -19.62 -13.11
CA TYR A 16 17.20 -20.01 -12.79
C TYR A 16 17.60 -19.55 -11.39
N HIS A 17 17.31 -18.29 -11.04
CA HIS A 17 17.61 -17.78 -9.71
C HIS A 17 16.83 -18.51 -8.60
N VAL A 18 15.54 -18.80 -8.82
CA VAL A 18 14.74 -19.59 -7.87
C VAL A 18 15.34 -20.98 -7.67
N ASN A 19 15.84 -21.62 -8.74
CA ASN A 19 16.51 -22.91 -8.66
C ASN A 19 17.81 -22.85 -7.86
N ILE A 20 18.60 -21.77 -7.95
CA ILE A 20 19.78 -21.58 -7.09
C ILE A 20 19.36 -21.48 -5.62
N MET A 21 18.33 -20.67 -5.33
CA MET A 21 17.89 -20.43 -3.95
C MET A 21 17.27 -21.66 -3.28
N CYS A 22 16.74 -22.60 -4.08
CA CYS A 22 16.10 -23.83 -3.59
C CYS A 22 16.86 -25.12 -3.92
N GLY A 23 18.05 -24.98 -4.54
CA GLY A 23 18.88 -26.10 -4.98
C GLY A 23 19.75 -26.65 -3.86
N GLU A 24 20.70 -27.52 -4.20
CA GLU A 24 21.66 -28.05 -3.23
C GLU A 24 22.52 -26.92 -2.65
N GLY A 25 22.47 -26.76 -1.32
CA GLY A 25 23.10 -25.63 -0.61
C GLY A 25 22.29 -24.32 -0.66
N GLY A 26 21.07 -24.34 -1.20
CA GLY A 26 20.13 -23.24 -1.17
C GLY A 26 19.58 -22.95 0.23
N PHE A 27 19.01 -21.76 0.41
CA PHE A 27 18.46 -21.30 1.70
C PHE A 27 17.01 -21.75 1.95
N TYR A 28 16.34 -22.27 0.93
CA TYR A 28 14.92 -22.62 0.98
C TYR A 28 14.69 -24.05 0.51
N ASP A 29 13.74 -24.75 1.12
CA ASP A 29 13.44 -26.13 0.76
C ASP A 29 12.58 -26.24 -0.51
N SER A 30 11.91 -25.15 -0.91
CA SER A 30 11.07 -25.13 -2.10
C SER A 30 10.89 -23.73 -2.70
N ALA A 31 10.65 -23.69 -4.01
CA ALA A 31 10.28 -22.46 -4.71
C ALA A 31 9.05 -21.78 -4.09
N SER A 32 8.08 -22.58 -3.62
CA SER A 32 6.88 -22.06 -2.95
C SER A 32 7.19 -21.39 -1.62
N GLU A 33 8.22 -21.82 -0.90
CA GLU A 33 8.68 -21.16 0.31
C GLU A 33 9.37 -19.84 0.00
N TYR A 34 10.32 -19.87 -0.92
CA TYR A 34 11.04 -18.66 -1.35
C TYR A 34 10.08 -17.57 -1.84
N ILE A 35 9.14 -17.93 -2.73
CA ILE A 35 8.14 -16.99 -3.25
C ILE A 35 7.25 -16.44 -2.12
N ARG A 36 6.83 -17.28 -1.17
CA ARG A 36 6.04 -16.80 -0.02
C ARG A 36 6.82 -15.80 0.81
N ASP A 37 8.11 -16.03 1.03
CA ASP A 37 8.92 -15.10 1.79
C ASP A 37 9.12 -13.77 1.06
N LEU A 38 9.43 -13.80 -0.23
CA LEU A 38 9.49 -12.60 -1.07
C LEU A 38 8.18 -11.79 -1.04
N ILE A 39 7.03 -12.46 -1.10
CA ILE A 39 5.72 -11.79 -0.99
C ILE A 39 5.57 -11.13 0.39
N ARG A 40 5.99 -11.78 1.48
CA ARG A 40 5.93 -11.15 2.82
C ARG A 40 6.81 -9.91 2.89
N GLN A 41 8.02 -9.99 2.37
CA GLN A 41 8.94 -8.85 2.32
C GLN A 41 8.36 -7.70 1.48
N ASP A 42 7.76 -8.01 0.33
CA ASP A 42 7.08 -7.04 -0.51
C ASP A 42 5.89 -6.38 0.19
N LEU A 43 5.06 -7.17 0.90
CA LEU A 43 3.94 -6.63 1.67
C LEU A 43 4.40 -5.67 2.76
N VAL A 44 5.47 -6.01 3.49
CA VAL A 44 6.05 -5.13 4.52
C VAL A 44 6.56 -3.84 3.89
N ARG A 45 7.26 -3.93 2.76
CA ARG A 45 7.75 -2.75 2.02
C ARG A 45 6.60 -1.84 1.58
N ILE A 46 5.57 -2.40 0.96
CA ILE A 46 4.41 -1.64 0.47
C ILE A 46 3.69 -0.95 1.64
N GLU A 47 3.51 -1.63 2.77
CA GLU A 47 2.84 -1.05 3.93
C GLU A 47 3.65 0.08 4.57
N HIS A 48 4.97 -0.11 4.66
CA HIS A 48 5.89 0.94 5.10
C HIS A 48 5.83 2.16 4.18
N GLU A 49 5.93 1.98 2.86
CA GLU A 49 5.86 3.08 1.89
C GLU A 49 4.53 3.85 1.96
N LYS A 50 3.40 3.15 2.12
CA LYS A 50 2.08 3.79 2.32
C LYS A 50 2.07 4.65 3.58
N THR A 51 2.60 4.10 4.67
CA THR A 51 2.65 4.77 5.98
C THR A 51 3.54 6.01 5.90
N GLU A 52 4.73 5.88 5.35
CA GLU A 52 5.68 6.99 5.21
C GLU A 52 5.13 8.07 4.27
N ARG A 53 4.48 7.69 3.17
CA ARG A 53 3.80 8.65 2.29
C ARG A 53 2.70 9.41 3.03
N LEU A 54 1.95 8.76 3.90
CA LEU A 54 0.90 9.41 4.70
C LEU A 54 1.51 10.36 5.74
N LYS A 55 2.54 9.91 6.47
CA LYS A 55 3.28 10.73 7.43
C LYS A 55 3.87 11.98 6.76
N ALA A 56 4.52 11.84 5.61
CA ALA A 56 5.10 12.99 4.89
C ALA A 56 4.04 14.06 4.54
N LYS A 57 2.86 13.63 4.06
CA LYS A 57 1.74 14.54 3.80
C LYS A 57 1.21 15.21 5.06
N LEU A 58 1.20 14.48 6.17
CA LEU A 58 0.68 14.97 7.44
C LEU A 58 1.64 15.96 8.09
N VAL A 59 2.93 15.62 8.18
CA VAL A 59 4.00 16.48 8.75
C VAL A 59 4.04 17.84 8.05
N ALA A 60 3.95 17.86 6.72
CA ALA A 60 3.91 19.10 5.94
C ALA A 60 2.71 20.02 6.29
N ARG A 61 1.60 19.45 6.78
CA ARG A 61 0.41 20.20 7.18
C ARG A 61 0.41 20.55 8.67
N ILE A 62 0.83 19.63 9.53
CA ILE A 62 0.87 19.83 10.98
C ILE A 62 1.89 20.90 11.35
N ASN A 63 3.03 20.97 10.66
CA ASN A 63 4.07 21.97 10.94
C ASN A 63 3.70 23.41 10.51
N ARG A 64 2.50 23.63 9.96
CA ARG A 64 2.02 24.97 9.66
C ARG A 64 1.69 25.72 10.95
N PRO A 65 1.89 27.04 11.00
CA PRO A 65 1.53 27.84 12.17
C PRO A 65 0.04 27.72 12.46
N VAL A 66 -0.31 27.66 13.75
CA VAL A 66 -1.70 27.53 14.22
C VAL A 66 -2.60 28.66 13.70
N SER A 67 -2.03 29.82 13.39
CA SER A 67 -2.75 30.96 12.78
C SER A 67 -3.34 30.68 11.40
N GLU A 68 -2.85 29.68 10.67
CA GLU A 68 -3.46 29.24 9.39
C GLU A 68 -4.70 28.37 9.59
N PHE A 69 -4.97 27.87 10.80
CA PHE A 69 -6.10 27.01 11.08
C PHE A 69 -7.34 27.83 11.42
N ILE A 70 -8.42 27.59 10.69
CA ILE A 70 -9.73 28.18 10.97
C ILE A 70 -10.53 27.27 11.89
N LYS A 71 -11.33 27.87 12.78
CA LYS A 71 -12.34 27.12 13.53
C LYS A 71 -13.40 26.65 12.55
N VAL A 72 -13.64 25.34 12.53
CA VAL A 72 -14.67 24.72 11.70
C VAL A 72 -15.74 24.17 12.62
N ASP A 73 -16.98 24.60 12.40
CA ASP A 73 -18.15 23.94 12.98
C ASP A 73 -18.42 22.64 12.19
N PRO A 74 -18.40 21.46 12.83
CA PRO A 74 -18.54 20.18 12.14
C PRO A 74 -19.82 20.07 11.31
N GLU A 75 -20.94 20.57 11.84
CA GLU A 75 -22.24 20.44 11.18
C GLU A 75 -22.32 21.30 9.92
N SER A 76 -21.88 22.56 10.02
CA SER A 76 -21.79 23.48 8.88
C SER A 76 -20.89 22.95 7.76
N ALA A 77 -19.73 22.38 8.09
CA ALA A 77 -18.82 21.79 7.10
C ALA A 77 -19.43 20.58 6.37
N ILE A 78 -20.15 19.72 7.08
CA ILE A 78 -20.85 18.57 6.49
C ILE A 78 -21.94 19.06 5.52
N GLN A 79 -22.68 20.10 5.88
CA GLN A 79 -23.70 20.68 5.01
C GLN A 79 -23.09 21.28 3.74
N GLU A 80 -21.98 22.04 3.85
CA GLU A 80 -21.27 22.59 2.69
C GLU A 80 -20.79 21.47 1.74
N PHE A 81 -20.22 20.39 2.29
CA PHE A 81 -19.77 19.25 1.49
C PHE A 81 -20.93 18.57 0.76
N LYS A 82 -22.07 18.36 1.44
CA LYS A 82 -23.29 17.82 0.81
C LYS A 82 -23.79 18.70 -0.32
N GLN A 83 -23.77 20.02 -0.14
CA GLN A 83 -24.16 20.98 -1.17
C GLN A 83 -23.22 20.92 -2.39
N ARG A 84 -21.91 20.88 -2.18
CA ARG A 84 -20.91 20.72 -3.27
C ARG A 84 -21.10 19.42 -4.04
N CYS A 85 -21.37 18.31 -3.34
CA CYS A 85 -21.68 17.02 -3.98
C CYS A 85 -22.95 17.08 -4.84
N ARG A 86 -24.01 17.73 -4.35
CA ARG A 86 -25.27 17.92 -5.09
C ARG A 86 -25.07 18.80 -6.33
N ALA A 87 -24.31 19.88 -6.21
CA ALA A 87 -24.00 20.77 -7.33
C ALA A 87 -23.23 20.05 -8.45
N LYS A 88 -22.22 19.24 -8.10
CA LYS A 88 -21.46 18.42 -9.07
C LYS A 88 -22.32 17.36 -9.77
N ARG A 89 -23.33 16.81 -9.09
CA ARG A 89 -24.29 15.87 -9.70
C ARG A 89 -25.28 16.53 -10.65
N LYS A 90 -25.63 17.80 -10.45
CA LYS A 90 -26.53 18.56 -11.33
C LYS A 90 -25.83 19.13 -12.57
N ALA A 91 -24.50 19.23 -12.54
CA ALA A 91 -23.67 19.72 -13.65
C ALA A 91 -23.19 18.60 -14.60
N LYS A 92 -23.65 17.36 -14.39
CA LYS A 92 -23.37 16.18 -15.20
C LYS A 92 -24.68 15.70 -15.81
#